data_AF-A0AAP9QDS5-F1
#
_entry.id   AF-A0AAP9QDS5-F1
#
_cell.length_a   1.000
_cell.length_b   1.000
_cell.length_c   1.000
_cell.angle_alpha   90.00
_cell.angle_beta   90.00
_cell.angle_gamma   90.00
#
_symmetry.space_group_name_H-M   'P 1'
#
loop_
_entity.id
_entity.type
_entity.pdbx_description
1 polymer ?
#
loop_
_entity_poly.entity_id
_entity_poly.type
_entity_poly.pdbx_seq_one_letter_code
_entity_poly.pdbx_strand_id
1 'polypeptide(L)'
;MKKTIIDTDNLNTISDCLQQLVNAEEAQLSIEEQLARSNSSSDWSTWRKKAENALRLIKGKRRIITVRLAVLRHEEKERNLELHQQHNDFLVQALREIVTPSSFARCVRLAKEKVEEIHANQC
;
A
#
# COMPACT_ATOMS: atom_id res chain seq x y z
N MET A 1 -4.51 -14.55 27.37
CA MET A 1 -4.59 -13.98 26.00
C MET A 1 -3.52 -12.89 25.88
N LYS A 2 -2.63 -12.97 24.88
CA LYS A 2 -1.78 -11.82 24.54
C LYS A 2 -2.71 -10.72 24.03
N LYS A 3 -2.67 -9.55 24.66
CA LYS A 3 -3.44 -8.38 24.25
C LYS A 3 -2.75 -7.80 23.02
N THR A 4 -3.14 -8.23 21.83
CA THR A 4 -2.62 -7.65 20.59
C THR A 4 -3.14 -6.22 20.48
N ILE A 5 -2.24 -5.25 20.61
CA ILE A 5 -2.56 -3.83 20.50
C ILE A 5 -2.48 -3.48 19.02
N ILE A 6 -3.62 -3.11 18.44
CA ILE A 6 -3.69 -2.56 17.08
C ILE A 6 -3.51 -1.05 17.21
N ASP A 7 -2.36 -0.57 16.76
CA ASP A 7 -2.03 0.86 16.70
C ASP A 7 -2.39 1.41 15.32
N THR A 8 -3.16 2.49 15.31
CA THR A 8 -3.57 3.21 14.09
C THR A 8 -2.93 4.59 13.96
N ASP A 9 -2.23 5.04 15.00
CA ASP A 9 -1.73 6.42 15.09
C ASP A 9 -0.31 6.51 14.51
N ASN A 10 0.45 5.40 14.53
CA ASN A 10 1.83 5.33 14.03
C ASN A 10 1.96 4.45 12.78
N LEU A 11 1.24 4.80 11.71
CA LEU A 11 1.27 4.08 10.42
C LEU A 11 2.13 4.83 9.39
N ASN A 12 3.45 4.80 9.61
CA ASN A 12 4.41 5.60 8.85
C ASN A 12 5.02 4.84 7.67
N THR A 13 5.15 3.52 7.77
CA THR A 13 5.68 2.69 6.71
C THR A 13 4.67 1.65 6.22
N ILE A 14 4.91 1.14 5.01
CA ILE A 14 4.16 0.00 4.47
C ILE A 14 4.28 -1.21 5.40
N SER A 15 5.46 -1.43 5.97
CA SER A 15 5.70 -2.54 6.91
C SER A 15 4.86 -2.39 8.18
N ASP A 16 4.79 -1.18 8.75
CA ASP A 16 3.95 -0.91 9.92
C ASP A 16 2.48 -1.21 9.61
N CYS A 17 1.98 -0.74 8.46
CA CYS A 17 0.61 -1.01 8.03
C CYS A 17 0.33 -2.50 7.86
N LEU A 18 1.23 -3.23 7.20
CA LEU A 18 1.08 -4.68 6.99
C LEU A 18 1.09 -5.44 8.32
N GLN A 19 2.00 -5.08 9.24
CA GLN A 19 2.06 -5.70 10.56
C GLN A 19 0.80 -5.45 11.37
N GLN A 20 0.28 -4.22 11.35
CA GLN A 20 -0.97 -3.88 12.05
C GLN A 20 -2.20 -4.54 11.41
N LEU A 21 -2.21 -4.76 10.08
CA LEU A 21 -3.25 -5.55 9.42
C LEU A 21 -3.25 -7.01 9.88
N VAL A 22 -2.08 -7.65 9.95
CA VAL A 22 -1.94 -9.01 10.46
C VAL A 22 -2.45 -9.10 11.90
N ASN A 23 -2.01 -8.18 12.76
CA ASN A 23 -2.45 -8.09 14.14
C ASN A 23 -3.98 -7.93 14.26
N ALA A 24 -4.59 -7.11 13.39
CA ALA A 24 -6.03 -6.90 13.35
C ALA A 24 -6.79 -8.15 12.90
N GLU A 25 -6.28 -8.86 11.89
CA GLU A 25 -6.91 -10.08 11.38
C GLU A 25 -6.86 -11.22 12.40
N GLU A 26 -5.71 -11.44 13.04
CA GLU A 26 -5.58 -12.43 14.11
C GLU A 26 -6.51 -12.15 15.29
N ALA A 27 -6.60 -10.88 15.70
CA ALA A 27 -7.51 -10.47 16.78
C ALA A 27 -8.98 -10.65 16.39
N GLN A 28 -9.34 -10.34 15.14
CA GLN A 28 -10.69 -10.56 14.62
C GLN A 28 -11.05 -12.05 14.64
N LEU A 29 -10.20 -12.92 14.07
CA LEU A 29 -10.44 -14.36 14.03
C LEU A 29 -10.60 -14.95 15.42
N SER A 30 -9.75 -14.54 16.37
CA SER A 30 -9.83 -15.00 17.76
C SER A 30 -11.13 -14.62 18.44
N ILE A 31 -11.68 -13.43 18.17
CA ILE A 31 -12.95 -12.99 18.75
C ILE A 31 -14.13 -13.71 18.08
N GLU A 32 -14.11 -13.84 16.75
CA GLU A 32 -15.15 -14.54 16.00
C GLU A 32 -15.26 -16.01 16.41
N GLU A 33 -14.13 -16.69 16.63
CA GLU A 33 -14.09 -18.07 17.13
C GLU A 33 -14.67 -18.20 18.55
N GLN A 34 -14.33 -17.28 19.46
CA GLN A 34 -14.89 -17.27 20.82
C GLN A 34 -16.40 -17.00 20.83
N LEU A 35 -16.86 -16.09 19.98
CA LEU A 35 -18.29 -15.78 19.82
C LEU A 35 -19.09 -16.95 19.25
N ALA A 36 -18.47 -17.77 18.39
CA ALA A 36 -19.08 -18.97 17.82
C ALA A 36 -19.18 -20.11 18.84
N ARG A 37 -18.21 -20.24 19.75
CA ARG A 37 -18.17 -21.29 20.79
C ARG A 37 -19.02 -20.98 22.04
N SER A 38 -19.49 -19.74 22.22
CA SER A 38 -20.22 -19.34 23.42
C SER A 38 -21.69 -19.82 23.41
N ASN A 39 -22.02 -20.88 24.16
CA ASN A 39 -23.40 -21.34 24.39
C ASN A 39 -24.04 -20.56 25.56
N SER A 40 -25.23 -20.01 25.34
CA SER A 40 -25.87 -18.95 26.12
C SER A 40 -26.04 -19.21 27.62
N SER A 41 -25.42 -18.36 28.45
CA SER A 41 -25.82 -18.07 29.83
C SER A 41 -26.01 -16.55 30.01
N SER A 42 -26.67 -16.11 31.09
CA SER A 42 -26.96 -14.68 31.34
C SER A 42 -25.69 -13.82 31.48
N ASP A 43 -24.65 -14.32 32.14
CA ASP A 43 -23.33 -13.66 32.23
C ASP A 43 -22.65 -13.54 30.86
N TRP A 44 -22.94 -14.50 29.97
CA TRP A 44 -22.48 -14.45 28.59
C TRP A 44 -23.07 -13.32 27.77
N SER A 45 -24.24 -12.78 28.16
CA SER A 45 -24.86 -11.67 27.43
C SER A 45 -24.04 -10.37 27.49
N THR A 46 -23.39 -10.07 28.62
CA THR A 46 -22.60 -8.84 28.78
C THR A 46 -21.22 -8.95 28.14
N TRP A 47 -20.57 -10.11 28.30
CA TRP A 47 -19.32 -10.40 27.60
C TRP A 47 -19.51 -10.39 26.08
N ARG A 48 -20.59 -11.01 25.58
CA ARG A 48 -20.87 -11.08 24.14
C ARG A 48 -21.00 -9.69 23.53
N LYS A 49 -21.76 -8.78 24.17
CA LYS A 49 -21.84 -7.38 23.74
C LYS A 49 -20.48 -6.69 23.71
N LYS A 50 -19.62 -6.95 24.69
CA LYS A 50 -18.23 -6.40 24.71
C LYS A 50 -17.38 -6.97 23.57
N ALA A 51 -17.48 -8.27 23.31
CA ALA A 51 -16.77 -8.94 22.22
C ALA A 51 -17.24 -8.46 20.84
N GLU A 52 -18.55 -8.31 20.63
CA GLU A 52 -19.13 -7.73 19.41
C GLU A 52 -18.69 -6.26 19.21
N ASN A 53 -18.63 -5.48 20.29
CA ASN A 53 -18.10 -4.11 20.22
C ASN A 53 -16.61 -4.09 19.87
N ALA A 54 -15.80 -4.95 20.49
CA ALA A 54 -14.38 -5.08 20.17
C ALA A 54 -14.18 -5.48 18.69
N LEU A 55 -14.99 -6.41 18.18
CA LEU A 55 -14.99 -6.81 16.77
C LEU A 55 -15.31 -5.63 15.84
N ARG A 56 -16.31 -4.82 16.18
CA ARG A 56 -16.65 -3.60 15.42
C ARG A 56 -15.47 -2.61 15.40
N LEU A 57 -14.80 -2.41 16.54
CA LEU A 57 -13.63 -1.54 16.64
C LEU A 57 -12.47 -2.04 15.79
N ILE A 58 -12.17 -3.33 15.83
CA ILE A 58 -11.11 -3.95 15.02
C ILE A 58 -11.40 -3.79 13.53
N LYS A 59 -12.64 -4.03 13.10
CA LYS A 59 -13.07 -3.81 11.70
C LYS A 59 -12.92 -2.35 11.29
N GLY A 60 -13.21 -1.41 12.19
CA GLY A 60 -12.95 0.03 11.98
C GLY A 60 -11.47 0.34 11.80
N LYS A 61 -10.62 -0.15 12.71
CA LYS A 61 -9.16 0.02 12.64
C LYS A 61 -8.57 -0.57 11.36
N ARG A 62 -9.01 -1.78 10.97
CA ARG A 62 -8.58 -2.43 9.72
C ARG A 62 -8.82 -1.54 8.50
N ARG A 63 -9.99 -0.88 8.42
CA ARG A 63 -10.30 0.07 7.33
C ARG A 63 -9.32 1.24 7.29
N ILE A 64 -9.00 1.83 8.45
CA ILE A 64 -8.04 2.94 8.55
C ILE A 64 -6.66 2.47 8.06
N ILE A 65 -6.19 1.31 8.53
CA ILE A 65 -4.88 0.77 8.14
C ILE A 65 -4.84 0.48 6.64
N THR A 66 -5.90 -0.10 6.06
CA THR A 66 -5.98 -0.36 4.61
C THR A 66 -5.91 0.93 3.79
N VAL A 67 -6.63 1.97 4.20
CA VAL A 67 -6.58 3.28 3.52
C VAL A 67 -5.17 3.86 3.58
N ARG A 68 -4.53 3.85 4.76
CA ARG A 68 -3.18 4.36 4.93
C ARG A 68 -2.15 3.57 4.10
N LEU A 69 -2.28 2.24 4.06
CA LEU A 69 -1.45 1.38 3.22
C LEU A 69 -1.57 1.73 1.74
N ALA A 70 -2.78 1.98 1.25
CA ALA A 70 -3.01 2.35 -0.14
C ALA A 70 -2.31 3.67 -0.50
N VAL A 71 -2.38 4.67 0.39
CA VAL A 71 -1.66 5.96 0.23
C VAL A 71 -0.15 5.73 0.16
N LEU A 72 0.42 5.00 1.13
CA LEU A 72 1.86 4.75 1.16
C LEU A 72 2.36 3.96 -0.06
N ARG A 73 1.54 3.02 -0.57
CA ARG A 73 1.85 2.27 -1.79
C ARG A 73 1.82 3.15 -3.03
N HIS A 74 0.90 4.10 -3.09
CA HIS A 74 0.87 5.09 -4.16
C HIS A 74 2.10 5.99 -4.11
N GLU A 75 2.44 6.54 -2.93
CA GLU A 75 3.63 7.36 -2.74
C GLU A 75 4.94 6.62 -3.06
N GLU A 76 5.05 5.33 -2.71
CA GLU A 76 6.19 4.48 -3.10
C GLU A 76 6.28 4.32 -4.62
N LYS A 77 5.15 4.10 -5.28
CA LYS A 77 5.10 3.99 -6.75
C LYS A 77 5.55 5.28 -7.43
N GLU A 78 5.04 6.43 -7.00
CA GLU A 78 5.41 7.73 -7.57
C GLU A 78 6.89 8.02 -7.36
N ARG A 79 7.42 7.81 -6.14
CA ARG A 79 8.86 7.97 -5.88
C ARG A 79 9.73 7.05 -6.74
N ASN A 80 9.31 5.80 -6.96
CA ASN A 80 10.05 4.88 -7.82
C ASN A 80 10.02 5.35 -9.29
N LEU A 81 8.89 5.86 -9.76
CA LEU A 81 8.79 6.43 -11.11
C LEU A 81 9.71 7.64 -11.26
N GLU A 82 9.71 8.55 -10.30
CA GLU A 82 10.59 9.72 -10.28
C GLU A 82 12.07 9.31 -10.27
N LEU A 83 12.47 8.35 -9.44
CA LEU A 83 13.84 7.85 -9.41
C LEU A 83 14.26 7.21 -10.74
N HIS A 84 13.37 6.44 -11.37
CA HIS A 84 13.63 5.87 -12.69
C HIS A 84 13.76 6.93 -13.78
N GLN A 85 12.92 7.98 -13.75
CA GLN A 85 13.04 9.11 -14.67
C GLN A 85 14.36 9.85 -14.47
N GLN A 86 14.69 10.21 -13.22
CA GLN A 86 15.95 10.88 -12.90
C GLN A 86 17.18 10.07 -13.33
N HIS A 87 17.18 8.77 -13.06
CA HIS A 87 18.25 7.88 -13.51
C HIS A 87 18.39 7.89 -15.04
N ASN A 88 17.28 7.83 -15.78
CA ASN A 88 17.29 7.88 -17.24
C ASN A 88 17.78 9.25 -17.75
N ASP A 89 17.39 10.34 -17.11
CA ASP A 89 17.84 11.69 -17.47
C ASP A 89 19.36 11.83 -17.30
N PHE A 90 19.90 11.36 -16.18
CA PHE A 90 21.35 11.33 -15.95
C PHE A 90 22.08 10.44 -16.96
N LEU A 91 21.51 9.28 -17.30
CA LEU A 91 22.07 8.40 -18.33
C LEU A 91 22.09 9.09 -19.71
N VAL A 92 20.99 9.74 -20.11
CA VAL A 92 20.92 10.49 -21.37
C VAL A 92 21.93 11.63 -21.40
N GLN A 93 22.08 12.36 -20.29
CA GLN A 93 23.08 13.42 -20.16
C GLN A 93 24.50 12.86 -20.30
N ALA A 94 24.83 11.77 -19.61
CA ALA A 94 26.14 11.13 -19.71
C ALA A 94 26.41 10.61 -21.14
N LEU A 95 25.42 9.98 -21.77
CA LEU A 95 25.54 9.49 -23.15
C LEU A 95 25.78 10.63 -24.14
N ARG A 96 25.14 11.79 -23.95
CA ARG A 96 25.29 12.96 -24.82
C ARG A 96 26.74 13.46 -24.92
N GLU A 97 27.51 13.34 -23.83
CA GLU A 97 28.93 13.72 -23.82
C GLU A 97 29.83 12.71 -24.56
N ILE A 98 29.36 11.47 -24.75
CA ILE A 98 30.13 10.38 -25.35
C ILE A 98 29.83 10.21 -26.84
N VAL A 99 28.56 10.35 -27.24
CA VAL A 99 28.13 10.08 -28.62
C VAL A 99 28.29 11.30 -29.52
N THR A 100 28.37 11.05 -30.84
CA THR A 100 28.39 12.15 -31.81
C THR A 100 27.05 12.91 -31.81
N PRO A 101 27.05 14.25 -32.03
CA PRO A 101 25.82 15.04 -32.03
C PRO A 101 24.77 14.56 -33.02
N SER A 102 25.19 14.08 -34.20
CA SER A 102 24.30 13.56 -35.24
C SER A 102 23.59 12.27 -34.82
N SER A 103 24.30 11.36 -34.15
CA SER A 103 23.73 10.12 -33.61
C SER A 103 22.72 10.43 -32.51
N PHE A 104 23.05 11.34 -31.59
CA PHE A 104 22.14 11.75 -30.52
C PHE A 104 20.85 12.39 -31.09
N ALA A 105 20.99 13.31 -32.06
CA ALA A 105 19.84 13.95 -32.70
C ALA A 105 18.92 12.93 -33.40
N ARG A 106 19.51 11.89 -34.03
CA ARG A 106 18.74 10.78 -34.60
C ARG A 106 17.97 10.00 -33.53
N CYS A 107 18.60 9.69 -32.40
CA CYS A 107 17.93 9.02 -31.28
C CYS A 107 16.75 9.83 -30.73
N VAL A 108 16.92 11.15 -30.56
CA VAL A 108 15.84 12.05 -30.12
C VAL A 108 14.66 12.02 -31.09
N ARG A 109 14.92 12.07 -32.40
CA ARG A 109 13.87 11.99 -33.42
C ARG A 109 13.11 10.66 -33.34
N LEU A 110 13.82 9.54 -33.25
CA LEU A 110 13.21 8.21 -33.15
C LEU A 110 12.37 8.06 -31.87
N ALA A 111 12.86 8.59 -30.74
CA ALA A 111 12.12 8.57 -29.49
C ALA A 111 10.80 9.37 -29.61
N LYS A 112 10.84 10.54 -30.25
CA LYS A 112 9.64 11.37 -30.50
C LYS A 112 8.61 10.66 -31.37
N GLU A 113 9.05 10.07 -32.48
CA GLU A 113 8.18 9.28 -33.38
C GLU A 113 7.50 8.14 -32.62
N LYS A 114 8.22 7.46 -31.71
CA LYS A 114 7.66 6.40 -30.88
C LYS A 114 6.62 6.87 -29.87
N VAL A 115 6.81 8.03 -29.25
CA VAL A 115 5.81 8.61 -28.34
C VAL A 115 4.54 8.98 -29.10
N GLU A 116 4.68 9.59 -30.28
CA GLU A 116 3.55 9.94 -31.15
C GLU A 116 2.77 8.69 -31.61
N GLU A 117 3.47 7.60 -31.96
CA GLU A 117 2.85 6.31 -32.31
C GLU A 117 2.05 5.71 -31.14
N ILE A 118 2.59 5.76 -29.92
CA ILE A 118 1.91 5.24 -28.73
C ILE A 118 0.64 6.05 -28.44
N HIS A 119 0.71 7.38 -28.51
CA HIS A 119 -0.45 8.25 -28.27
C HIS A 119 -1.54 8.05 -29.33
N ALA A 120 -1.16 7.90 -30.61
CA ALA A 120 -2.11 7.66 -31.69
C ALA A 120 -2.88 6.33 -31.53
N ASN A 121 -2.27 5.30 -30.94
CA ASN A 121 -2.88 3.99 -30.72
C ASN A 121 -3.73 3.90 -29.43
N GLN A 122 -3.75 4.95 -28.60
CA GLN A 122 -4.53 5.02 -27.36
C GLN A 122 -5.83 5.84 -27.51
N CYS A 123 -6.05 6.46 -28.68
CA CYS A 123 -7.28 7.14 -29.08
C CYS A 123 -8.15 6.24 -29.97
#